data_AF-A0A0L1JR08-F1
#
_entry.id   AF-A0A0L1JR08-F1
#
_cell.length_a   1.000
_cell.length_b   1.000
_cell.length_c   1.000
_cell.angle_alpha   90.00
_cell.angle_beta   90.00
_cell.angle_gamma   90.00
#
_symmetry.space_group_name_H-M   'P 1'
#
loop_
_entity.id
_entity.type
_entity.pdbx_description
1 polymer ?
#
loop_
_entity_poly.entity_id
_entity_poly.type
_entity_poly.pdbx_seq_one_letter_code
_entity_poly.pdbx_strand_id
1 'polypeptide(L)'
;MTHFRTSSPPEARACPESLHDFLQALERTETSEDVWTLIVGLAASVGLPVVDYVCASDFQNWEQVQFIRTTISSDWIAMAQANPKVRKYSTFRQHSVFHLTPLKIGLAYADRYPDMTADRLEMQHLAARFGSRAAWVIPLRMEVPGQAAHLLFGGDYEAGAFDALIDRHGWTLHAAALSAHTRYTELFKAEFCDRNMLSGKQRELLTLLGQGLQDKQIAHALGVSFSTVRQRISLIQKKTGTTNRAEVAALAMRIGLVPDPLIKNHETDLTVFLSTGDGKKGKETRG
;
A
#
# COMPACT_ATOMS: atom_id res chain seq x y z
N MET A 1 -18.93 -0.81 19.89
CA MET A 1 -19.96 -0.53 18.87
C MET A 1 -20.08 -1.76 17.99
N THR A 2 -21.20 -2.44 18.10
CA THR A 2 -21.57 -3.63 17.33
C THR A 2 -21.80 -3.23 15.88
N HIS A 3 -20.91 -3.63 14.97
CA HIS A 3 -21.08 -3.39 13.54
C HIS A 3 -22.26 -4.22 13.02
N PHE A 4 -23.28 -3.55 12.52
CA PHE A 4 -24.31 -4.13 11.67
C PHE A 4 -23.62 -4.66 10.39
N ARG A 5 -23.34 -5.97 10.32
CA ARG A 5 -23.13 -6.67 9.04
C ARG A 5 -24.50 -6.95 8.42
N THR A 6 -25.11 -5.93 7.84
CA THR A 6 -26.28 -6.12 6.99
C THR A 6 -25.83 -6.68 5.64
N SER A 7 -26.49 -7.72 5.14
CA SER A 7 -26.30 -8.24 3.79
C SER A 7 -26.44 -7.12 2.75
N SER A 8 -25.58 -7.10 1.73
CA SER A 8 -25.64 -6.10 0.65
C SER A 8 -27.06 -6.06 0.04
N PRO A 9 -27.67 -4.88 -0.15
CA PRO A 9 -28.98 -4.78 -0.75
C PRO A 9 -28.96 -5.29 -2.21
N PRO A 10 -30.09 -5.75 -2.77
CA PRO A 10 -30.17 -6.28 -4.14
C PRO A 10 -29.71 -5.28 -5.22
N GLU A 11 -29.78 -3.97 -4.94
CA GLU A 11 -29.29 -2.90 -5.82
C GLU A 11 -27.75 -2.77 -5.85
N ALA A 12 -27.01 -3.51 -5.00
CA ALA A 12 -25.55 -3.46 -4.92
C ALA A 12 -24.82 -4.10 -6.11
N ARG A 13 -25.54 -4.65 -7.10
CA ARG A 13 -24.98 -5.20 -8.35
C ARG A 13 -24.86 -4.15 -9.45
N ALA A 14 -24.30 -3.00 -9.11
CA ALA A 14 -24.10 -1.87 -10.05
C ALA A 14 -22.75 -1.91 -10.79
N CYS A 15 -22.04 -3.04 -10.76
CA CYS A 15 -20.74 -3.23 -11.39
C CYS A 15 -20.63 -4.66 -11.98
N PRO A 16 -19.59 -4.96 -12.79
CA PRO A 16 -19.38 -6.32 -13.27
C PRO A 16 -19.34 -7.35 -12.13
N GLU A 17 -19.91 -8.54 -12.37
CA GLU A 17 -20.05 -9.60 -11.35
C GLU A 17 -18.71 -9.94 -10.68
N SER A 18 -17.63 -10.06 -11.46
CA SER A 18 -16.29 -10.33 -10.92
C SER A 18 -15.77 -9.23 -9.99
N LEU A 19 -16.13 -7.97 -10.22
CA LEU A 19 -15.78 -6.87 -9.31
C LEU A 19 -16.66 -6.91 -8.05
N HIS A 20 -17.96 -7.17 -8.21
CA HIS A 20 -18.89 -7.28 -7.08
C HIS A 20 -18.43 -8.37 -6.10
N ASP A 21 -18.15 -9.57 -6.61
CA ASP A 21 -17.70 -10.71 -5.82
C ASP A 21 -16.36 -10.43 -5.13
N PHE A 22 -15.43 -9.80 -5.86
CA PHE A 22 -14.14 -9.39 -5.29
C PHE A 22 -14.32 -8.41 -4.12
N LEU A 23 -15.18 -7.39 -4.27
CA LEU A 23 -15.42 -6.39 -3.23
C LEU A 23 -16.10 -7.02 -2.00
N GLN A 24 -17.07 -7.91 -2.18
CA GLN A 24 -17.70 -8.64 -1.07
C GLN A 24 -16.71 -9.54 -0.33
N ALA A 25 -15.78 -10.19 -1.05
CA ALA A 25 -14.71 -10.96 -0.44
C ALA A 25 -13.73 -10.04 0.31
N LEU A 26 -13.39 -8.89 -0.28
CA LEU A 26 -12.49 -7.90 0.30
C LEU A 26 -12.99 -7.38 1.66
N GLU A 27 -14.30 -7.12 1.81
CA GLU A 27 -14.95 -6.73 3.07
C GLU A 27 -14.73 -7.74 4.22
N ARG A 28 -14.51 -9.01 3.88
CA ARG A 28 -14.37 -10.11 4.85
C ARG A 28 -12.92 -10.42 5.20
N THR A 29 -11.95 -9.78 4.54
CA THR A 29 -10.52 -9.96 4.83
C THR A 29 -10.17 -9.52 6.24
N GLU A 30 -9.31 -10.29 6.91
CA GLU A 30 -8.82 -9.99 8.26
C GLU A 30 -7.32 -9.70 8.26
N THR A 31 -6.60 -10.15 7.23
CA THR A 31 -5.17 -9.92 7.08
C THR A 31 -4.80 -9.34 5.71
N SER A 32 -3.65 -8.69 5.64
CA SER A 32 -3.04 -8.22 4.39
C SER A 32 -2.71 -9.38 3.43
N GLU A 33 -2.50 -10.60 3.96
CA GLU A 33 -2.31 -11.83 3.18
C GLU A 33 -3.61 -12.30 2.51
N ASP A 34 -4.76 -12.15 3.18
CA ASP A 34 -6.07 -12.46 2.57
C ASP A 34 -6.32 -11.56 1.36
N VAL A 35 -6.03 -10.26 1.50
CA VAL A 35 -6.16 -9.30 0.40
C VAL A 35 -5.23 -9.65 -0.76
N TRP A 36 -3.97 -10.01 -0.47
CA TRP A 36 -3.03 -10.47 -1.49
C TRP A 36 -3.55 -11.70 -2.24
N THR A 37 -4.09 -12.68 -1.51
CA THR A 37 -4.69 -13.90 -2.09
C THR A 37 -5.85 -13.57 -3.02
N LEU A 38 -6.71 -12.63 -2.65
CA LEU A 38 -7.81 -12.17 -3.51
C LEU A 38 -7.32 -11.50 -4.78
N ILE A 39 -6.31 -10.61 -4.69
CA ILE A 39 -5.73 -9.93 -5.86
C ILE A 39 -5.20 -10.98 -6.86
N VAL A 40 -4.44 -11.96 -6.37
CA VAL A 40 -3.87 -13.03 -7.20
C VAL A 40 -4.99 -13.90 -7.81
N GLY A 41 -6.02 -14.23 -7.03
CA GLY A 41 -7.18 -14.99 -7.51
C GLY A 41 -7.93 -14.27 -8.63
N LEU A 42 -8.17 -12.97 -8.49
CA LEU A 42 -8.81 -12.15 -9.52
C LEU A 42 -7.96 -12.10 -10.80
N ALA A 43 -6.65 -11.86 -10.66
CA ALA A 43 -5.73 -11.85 -11.80
C ALA A 43 -5.70 -13.19 -12.55
N ALA A 44 -5.63 -14.30 -11.81
CA ALA A 44 -5.65 -15.65 -12.37
C ALA A 44 -6.97 -15.94 -13.10
N SER A 45 -8.11 -15.47 -12.59
CA SER A 45 -9.43 -15.68 -13.21
C SER A 45 -9.56 -15.07 -14.61
N VAL A 46 -8.73 -14.07 -14.93
CA VAL A 46 -8.67 -13.42 -16.25
C VAL A 46 -7.40 -13.77 -17.02
N GLY A 47 -6.65 -14.79 -16.57
CA GLY A 47 -5.46 -15.29 -17.27
C GLY A 47 -4.20 -14.45 -17.08
N LEU A 48 -4.09 -13.67 -16.00
CA LEU A 48 -2.90 -12.87 -15.69
C LEU A 48 -2.09 -13.53 -14.55
N PRO A 49 -1.11 -14.41 -14.84
CA PRO A 49 -0.38 -15.16 -13.83
C PRO A 49 0.68 -14.34 -13.08
N VAL A 50 1.15 -13.24 -13.66
CA VAL A 50 2.16 -12.38 -13.04
C VAL A 50 1.47 -11.22 -12.33
N VAL A 51 1.65 -11.13 -11.02
CA VAL A 51 1.22 -10.01 -10.19
C VAL A 51 2.41 -9.50 -9.40
N ASP A 52 2.68 -8.19 -9.45
CA ASP A 52 3.71 -7.53 -8.62
C ASP A 52 3.09 -6.33 -7.92
N TYR A 53 3.09 -6.34 -6.59
CA TYR A 53 2.54 -5.28 -5.75
C TYR A 53 3.63 -4.74 -4.83
N VAL A 54 4.01 -3.48 -5.06
CA VAL A 54 5.13 -2.84 -4.39
C VAL A 54 4.69 -1.52 -3.79
N CYS A 55 5.09 -1.28 -2.55
CA CYS A 55 4.97 0.02 -1.89
C CYS A 55 6.35 0.51 -1.44
N ALA A 56 6.70 1.74 -1.78
CA ALA A 56 7.99 2.35 -1.42
C ALA A 56 7.84 3.85 -1.16
N SER A 57 8.68 4.38 -0.27
CA SER A 57 8.81 5.84 -0.09
C SER A 57 9.71 6.50 -1.12
N ASP A 58 10.64 5.73 -1.69
CA ASP A 58 11.47 6.13 -2.80
C ASP A 58 11.77 4.90 -3.65
N PHE A 59 11.31 4.90 -4.91
CA PHE A 59 11.62 3.82 -5.83
C PHE A 59 13.05 3.88 -6.38
N GLN A 60 13.80 4.97 -6.12
CA GLN A 60 15.22 5.09 -6.42
C GLN A 60 16.08 4.44 -5.32
N ASN A 61 15.62 4.44 -4.07
CA ASN A 61 16.29 3.78 -2.94
C ASN A 61 15.53 2.53 -2.45
N TRP A 62 15.98 1.37 -2.92
CA TRP A 62 15.39 0.07 -2.60
C TRP A 62 15.46 -0.32 -1.11
N GLU A 63 16.32 0.32 -0.31
CA GLU A 63 16.35 0.14 1.15
C GLU A 63 15.09 0.69 1.83
N GLN A 64 14.31 1.51 1.13
CA GLN A 64 13.09 2.14 1.65
C GLN A 64 11.80 1.57 1.04
N VAL A 65 11.87 0.35 0.51
CA VAL A 65 10.68 -0.41 0.13
C VAL A 65 9.99 -0.90 1.40
N GLN A 66 8.71 -0.58 1.55
CA GLN A 66 7.92 -0.98 2.71
C GLN A 66 7.52 -2.46 2.63
N PHE A 67 7.12 -2.91 1.44
CA PHE A 67 6.89 -4.33 1.15
C PHE A 67 6.93 -4.59 -0.36
N ILE A 68 7.13 -5.87 -0.71
CA ILE A 68 6.95 -6.42 -2.05
C ILE A 68 6.12 -7.70 -1.90
N ARG A 69 5.04 -7.80 -2.66
CA ARG A 69 4.26 -9.04 -2.84
C ARG A 69 4.27 -9.37 -4.32
N THR A 70 4.69 -10.58 -4.67
CA THR A 70 4.91 -10.94 -6.07
C THR A 70 4.61 -12.40 -6.31
N THR A 71 4.05 -12.72 -7.48
CA THR A 71 3.92 -14.11 -7.96
C THR A 71 5.11 -14.54 -8.83
N ILE A 72 6.03 -13.62 -9.12
CA ILE A 72 7.27 -13.92 -9.86
C ILE A 72 8.15 -14.85 -9.00
N SER A 73 8.81 -15.84 -9.60
CA SER A 73 9.60 -16.83 -8.86
C SER A 73 10.69 -16.18 -7.99
N SER A 74 11.09 -16.86 -6.92
CA SER A 74 12.18 -16.39 -6.03
C SER A 74 13.51 -16.16 -6.76
N ASP A 75 13.73 -16.84 -7.88
CA ASP A 75 14.95 -16.68 -8.70
C ASP A 75 15.04 -15.26 -9.28
N TRP A 76 13.89 -14.64 -9.59
CA TRP A 76 13.84 -13.23 -10.00
C TRP A 76 14.33 -12.31 -8.89
N ILE A 77 13.93 -12.56 -7.63
CA ILE A 77 14.32 -11.70 -6.50
C ILE A 77 15.84 -11.76 -6.29
N ALA A 78 16.40 -12.96 -6.24
CA ALA A 78 17.85 -13.16 -6.10
C ALA A 78 18.62 -12.49 -7.25
N MET A 79 18.13 -12.65 -8.48
CA MET A 79 18.71 -12.02 -9.67
C MET A 79 18.62 -10.49 -9.61
N ALA A 80 17.45 -9.93 -9.27
CA ALA A 80 17.23 -8.49 -9.20
C ALA A 80 18.09 -7.82 -8.10
N GLN A 81 18.38 -8.56 -7.02
CA GLN A 81 19.31 -8.12 -5.98
C GLN A 81 20.76 -8.11 -6.47
N ALA A 82 21.17 -9.12 -7.25
CA ALA A 82 22.52 -9.24 -7.79
C ALA A 82 22.80 -8.29 -8.98
N ASN A 83 21.76 -7.81 -9.67
CA ASN A 83 21.90 -6.98 -10.86
C ASN A 83 21.52 -5.50 -10.61
N PRO A 84 22.49 -4.59 -10.43
CA PRO A 84 22.21 -3.18 -10.17
C PRO A 84 21.52 -2.46 -11.33
N LYS A 85 21.59 -2.99 -12.56
CA LYS A 85 20.88 -2.42 -13.72
C LYS A 85 19.36 -2.48 -13.57
N VAL A 86 18.83 -3.51 -12.90
CA VAL A 86 17.38 -3.67 -12.66
C VAL A 86 16.83 -2.46 -11.91
N ARG A 87 17.61 -1.92 -10.95
CA ARG A 87 17.23 -0.73 -10.18
C ARG A 87 17.23 0.53 -11.04
N LYS A 88 18.28 0.71 -11.83
CA LYS A 88 18.50 1.93 -12.62
C LYS A 88 17.51 2.08 -13.78
N TYR A 89 17.08 0.95 -14.38
CA TYR A 89 16.32 0.97 -15.63
C TYR A 89 14.88 0.47 -15.52
N SER A 90 14.36 0.26 -14.31
CA SER A 90 12.95 -0.07 -14.10
C SER A 90 12.05 1.15 -14.39
N THR A 91 11.57 1.24 -15.62
CA THR A 91 10.82 2.39 -16.14
C THR A 91 9.49 2.64 -15.44
N PHE A 92 8.76 1.58 -15.08
CA PHE A 92 7.42 1.71 -14.46
C PHE A 92 7.44 2.18 -13.00
N ARG A 93 8.56 1.98 -12.30
CA ARG A 93 8.70 2.41 -10.90
C ARG A 93 8.77 3.92 -10.79
N GLN A 94 9.56 4.57 -11.65
CA GLN A 94 9.58 6.03 -11.74
C GLN A 94 8.22 6.59 -12.17
N HIS A 95 7.58 5.94 -13.15
CA HIS A 95 6.25 6.35 -13.61
C HIS A 95 5.23 6.37 -12.47
N SER A 96 5.22 5.32 -11.64
CA SER A 96 4.28 5.18 -10.52
C SER A 96 4.47 6.26 -9.44
N VAL A 97 5.68 6.81 -9.29
CA VAL A 97 5.93 7.94 -8.37
C VAL A 97 5.31 9.23 -8.91
N PHE A 98 5.47 9.52 -10.20
CA PHE A 98 5.16 10.86 -10.74
C PHE A 98 3.83 10.95 -11.49
N HIS A 99 3.23 9.82 -11.87
CA HIS A 99 2.04 9.77 -12.73
C HIS A 99 0.95 8.87 -12.15
N LEU A 100 -0.30 9.19 -12.48
CA LEU A 100 -1.49 8.42 -12.10
C LEU A 100 -2.01 7.52 -13.23
N THR A 101 -1.51 7.71 -14.45
CA THR A 101 -1.97 6.96 -15.61
C THR A 101 -1.44 5.54 -15.57
N PRO A 102 -2.28 4.51 -15.79
CA PRO A 102 -1.79 3.16 -15.97
C PRO A 102 -0.88 3.05 -17.20
N LEU A 103 0.12 2.17 -17.15
CA LEU A 103 1.12 2.00 -18.21
C LEU A 103 1.20 0.54 -18.64
N LYS A 104 1.09 0.28 -19.95
CA LYS A 104 1.43 -1.01 -20.54
C LYS A 104 2.94 -1.05 -20.77
N ILE A 105 3.60 -2.12 -20.34
CA ILE A 105 5.04 -2.33 -20.39
C ILE A 105 5.38 -3.75 -20.83
N GLY A 106 6.66 -4.00 -21.04
CA GLY A 106 7.21 -5.32 -21.34
C GLY A 106 7.71 -5.41 -22.78
N LEU A 107 8.36 -6.52 -23.08
CA LEU A 107 8.97 -6.78 -24.39
C LEU A 107 7.95 -6.73 -25.54
N ALA A 108 6.68 -7.07 -25.28
CA ALA A 108 5.60 -6.97 -26.27
C ALA A 108 5.39 -5.54 -26.79
N TYR A 109 5.79 -4.51 -26.05
CA TYR A 109 5.61 -3.10 -26.40
C TYR A 109 6.93 -2.39 -26.69
N ALA A 110 8.04 -3.12 -26.83
CA ALA A 110 9.39 -2.56 -26.93
C ALA A 110 9.54 -1.57 -28.11
N ASP A 111 8.88 -1.87 -29.22
CA ASP A 111 8.84 -1.07 -30.45
C ASP A 111 8.07 0.25 -30.31
N ARG A 112 7.17 0.35 -29.32
CA ARG A 112 6.36 1.55 -29.07
C ARG A 112 7.10 2.61 -28.23
N TYR A 113 8.29 2.32 -27.72
CA TYR A 113 9.09 3.27 -26.96
C TYR A 113 10.16 3.92 -27.86
N PRO A 114 10.04 5.22 -28.19
CA PRO A 114 10.98 5.89 -29.09
C PRO A 114 12.41 5.96 -28.54
N ASP A 115 12.58 5.98 -27.21
CA ASP A 115 13.89 6.10 -26.54
C ASP A 115 14.33 4.78 -25.85
N MET A 116 14.14 3.64 -26.53
CA MET A 116 14.56 2.34 -26.01
C MET A 116 16.09 2.17 -26.09
N THR A 117 16.76 2.22 -24.94
CA THR A 117 18.19 1.92 -24.85
C THR A 117 18.44 0.41 -24.82
N ALA A 118 19.65 -0.03 -25.21
CA ALA A 118 20.04 -1.44 -25.14
C ALA A 118 19.88 -2.02 -23.72
N ASP A 119 20.24 -1.25 -22.68
CA ASP A 119 20.06 -1.65 -21.28
C ASP A 119 18.57 -1.82 -20.90
N ARG A 120 17.68 -0.93 -21.37
CA ARG A 120 16.24 -1.05 -21.10
C ARG A 120 15.63 -2.25 -21.81
N LEU A 121 16.05 -2.51 -23.05
CA LEU A 121 15.63 -3.69 -23.80
C LEU A 121 16.11 -4.99 -23.14
N GLU A 122 17.35 -5.02 -22.64
CA GLU A 122 17.88 -6.14 -21.85
C GLU A 122 16.98 -6.45 -20.64
N MET A 123 16.52 -5.41 -19.91
CA MET A 123 15.63 -5.61 -18.77
C MET A 123 14.25 -6.15 -19.17
N GLN A 124 13.73 -5.78 -20.35
CA GLN A 124 12.46 -6.31 -20.86
C GLN A 124 12.59 -7.79 -21.27
N HIS A 125 13.69 -8.17 -21.93
CA HIS A 125 13.98 -9.58 -22.21
C HIS A 125 14.11 -10.40 -20.93
N LEU A 126 14.76 -9.84 -19.92
CA LEU A 126 14.90 -10.47 -18.62
C LEU A 126 13.53 -10.69 -17.96
N ALA A 127 12.66 -9.68 -17.90
CA ALA A 127 11.31 -9.83 -17.37
C ALA A 127 10.47 -10.87 -18.14
N ALA A 128 10.61 -10.92 -19.47
CA ALA A 128 9.95 -11.91 -20.32
C ALA A 128 10.37 -13.35 -19.99
N ARG A 129 11.64 -13.60 -19.65
CA ARG A 129 12.10 -14.93 -19.20
C ARG A 129 11.43 -15.41 -17.90
N PHE A 130 10.92 -14.49 -17.10
CA PHE A 130 10.15 -14.79 -15.89
C PHE A 130 8.63 -14.73 -16.13
N GLY A 131 8.19 -14.86 -17.39
CA GLY A 131 6.77 -14.93 -17.75
C GLY A 131 6.06 -13.58 -17.84
N SER A 132 6.80 -12.46 -17.80
CA SER A 132 6.24 -11.10 -17.89
C SER A 132 6.65 -10.43 -19.20
N ARG A 133 6.17 -10.98 -20.33
CA ARG A 133 6.41 -10.43 -21.68
C ARG A 133 5.58 -9.18 -21.93
N ALA A 134 4.35 -9.16 -21.41
CA ALA A 134 3.46 -8.01 -21.41
C ALA A 134 2.91 -7.80 -19.99
N ALA A 135 2.86 -6.55 -19.55
CA ALA A 135 2.30 -6.21 -18.26
C ALA A 135 1.59 -4.85 -18.29
N TRP A 136 0.67 -4.67 -17.35
CA TRP A 136 -0.08 -3.45 -17.12
C TRP A 136 0.13 -3.01 -15.68
N VAL A 137 0.65 -1.80 -15.50
CA VAL A 137 1.00 -1.25 -14.19
C VAL A 137 0.02 -0.15 -13.83
N ILE A 138 -0.55 -0.25 -12.64
CA ILE A 138 -1.50 0.70 -12.07
C ILE A 138 -0.80 1.45 -10.94
N PRO A 139 -0.50 2.75 -11.10
CA PRO A 139 -0.01 3.59 -10.01
C PRO A 139 -1.04 3.71 -8.89
N LEU A 140 -0.59 3.54 -7.65
CA LEU A 140 -1.40 3.61 -6.44
C LEU A 140 -0.81 4.67 -5.51
N ARG A 141 -1.67 5.52 -4.94
CA ARG A 141 -1.23 6.64 -4.09
C ARG A 141 -1.32 6.30 -2.62
N MET A 142 -0.28 6.73 -1.91
CA MET A 142 -0.22 6.69 -0.46
C MET A 142 -0.71 8.02 0.11
N GLU A 143 -1.20 8.00 1.34
CA GLU A 143 -1.61 9.20 2.08
C GLU A 143 -0.45 10.18 2.32
N VAL A 144 0.78 9.67 2.32
CA VAL A 144 1.96 10.45 2.67
C VAL A 144 2.69 10.92 1.41
N PRO A 145 2.91 12.24 1.24
CA PRO A 145 3.57 12.79 0.06
C PRO A 145 4.92 12.12 -0.22
N GLY A 146 5.19 11.87 -1.49
CA GLY A 146 6.41 11.23 -1.96
C GLY A 146 6.37 9.70 -1.92
N GLN A 147 5.51 9.09 -1.09
CA GLN A 147 5.31 7.65 -1.12
C GLN A 147 4.37 7.26 -2.28
N ALA A 148 4.67 6.15 -2.93
CA ALA A 148 3.80 5.58 -3.94
C ALA A 148 3.82 4.05 -3.87
N ALA A 149 2.75 3.47 -4.39
CA ALA A 149 2.66 2.06 -4.63
C ALA A 149 2.32 1.83 -6.11
N HIS A 150 2.44 0.59 -6.56
CA HIS A 150 1.84 0.18 -7.81
C HIS A 150 1.47 -1.28 -7.75
N LEU A 151 0.52 -1.66 -8.59
CA LEU A 151 0.13 -3.03 -8.79
C LEU A 151 0.23 -3.34 -10.28
N LEU A 152 0.99 -4.38 -10.59
CA LEU A 152 1.28 -4.86 -11.93
C LEU A 152 0.50 -6.16 -12.15
N PHE A 153 -0.15 -6.26 -13.29
CA PHE A 153 -0.70 -7.52 -13.80
C PHE A 153 -0.06 -7.84 -15.15
N GLY A 154 0.39 -9.08 -15.36
CA GLY A 154 1.10 -9.45 -16.58
C GLY A 154 1.07 -10.92 -16.89
N GLY A 155 1.72 -11.27 -17.99
CA GLY A 155 1.85 -12.63 -18.49
C GLY A 155 2.64 -12.69 -19.79
N ASP A 156 2.64 -13.88 -20.40
CA ASP A 156 3.29 -14.11 -21.68
C ASP A 156 2.30 -13.89 -22.82
N TYR A 157 2.20 -12.64 -23.26
CA TYR A 157 1.27 -12.21 -24.31
C TYR A 157 1.95 -11.35 -25.36
N GLU A 158 1.49 -11.47 -26.60
CA GLU A 158 1.72 -10.45 -27.63
C GLU A 158 0.84 -9.22 -27.39
N ALA A 159 1.29 -8.06 -27.89
CA ALA A 159 0.67 -6.77 -27.60
C ALA A 159 -0.84 -6.73 -27.91
N GLY A 160 -1.26 -7.21 -29.09
CA GLY A 160 -2.67 -7.15 -29.49
C GLY A 160 -3.58 -8.01 -28.61
N ALA A 161 -3.13 -9.21 -28.22
CA ALA A 161 -3.89 -10.10 -27.33
C ALA A 161 -4.00 -9.50 -25.93
N PHE A 162 -2.91 -8.91 -25.41
CA PHE A 162 -2.91 -8.26 -24.12
C PHE A 162 -3.74 -6.97 -24.13
N ASP A 163 -3.66 -6.16 -25.18
CA ASP A 163 -4.47 -4.96 -25.37
C ASP A 163 -5.97 -5.30 -25.27
N ALA A 164 -6.43 -6.32 -26.00
CA ALA A 164 -7.82 -6.78 -25.96
C ALA A 164 -8.26 -7.32 -24.58
N LEU A 165 -7.34 -7.98 -23.85
CA LEU A 165 -7.59 -8.45 -22.48
C LEU A 165 -7.80 -7.27 -21.52
N ILE A 166 -6.92 -6.26 -21.57
CA ILE A 166 -7.03 -5.06 -20.75
C ILE A 166 -8.27 -4.24 -21.13
N ASP A 167 -8.64 -4.16 -22.40
CA ASP A 167 -9.86 -3.45 -22.81
C ASP A 167 -11.12 -4.12 -22.23
N ARG A 168 -11.11 -5.45 -22.11
CA ARG A 168 -12.22 -6.23 -21.55
C ARG A 168 -12.29 -6.19 -20.02
N HIS A 169 -11.16 -6.33 -19.33
CA HIS A 169 -11.12 -6.55 -17.88
C HIS A 169 -10.47 -5.41 -17.08
N GLY A 170 -9.87 -4.44 -17.76
CA GLY A 170 -9.03 -3.41 -17.15
C GLY A 170 -9.78 -2.56 -16.13
N TRP A 171 -11.03 -2.18 -16.39
CA TRP A 171 -11.82 -1.40 -15.43
C TRP A 171 -12.09 -2.18 -14.13
N THR A 172 -12.40 -3.47 -14.22
CA THR A 172 -12.56 -4.33 -13.04
C THR A 172 -11.24 -4.45 -12.27
N LEU A 173 -10.14 -4.75 -12.96
CA LEU A 173 -8.81 -4.88 -12.35
C LEU A 173 -8.35 -3.58 -11.69
N HIS A 174 -8.62 -2.43 -12.31
CA HIS A 174 -8.26 -1.12 -11.78
C HIS A 174 -9.06 -0.76 -10.54
N ALA A 175 -10.38 -0.90 -10.59
CA ALA A 175 -11.23 -0.67 -9.42
C ALA A 175 -10.86 -1.60 -8.26
N ALA A 176 -10.65 -2.90 -8.54
CA ALA A 176 -10.19 -3.88 -7.57
C ALA A 176 -8.82 -3.51 -6.98
N ALA A 177 -7.86 -3.09 -7.80
CA ALA A 177 -6.53 -2.67 -7.33
C ALA A 177 -6.60 -1.47 -6.38
N LEU A 178 -7.42 -0.46 -6.68
CA LEU A 178 -7.61 0.71 -5.80
C LEU A 178 -8.25 0.31 -4.46
N SER A 179 -9.35 -0.43 -4.48
CA SER A 179 -10.04 -0.87 -3.27
C SER A 179 -9.16 -1.80 -2.42
N ALA A 180 -8.48 -2.76 -3.06
CA ALA A 180 -7.59 -3.69 -2.40
C ALA A 180 -6.36 -2.98 -1.83
N HIS A 181 -5.81 -1.98 -2.50
CA HIS A 181 -4.70 -1.18 -1.98
C HIS A 181 -5.05 -0.49 -0.66
N THR A 182 -6.22 0.16 -0.60
CA THR A 182 -6.71 0.80 0.61
C THR A 182 -6.88 -0.22 1.74
N ARG A 183 -7.59 -1.33 1.47
CA ARG A 183 -7.83 -2.38 2.47
C ARG A 183 -6.54 -3.06 2.94
N TYR A 184 -5.64 -3.37 2.01
CA TYR A 184 -4.32 -3.94 2.32
C TYR A 184 -3.54 -3.01 3.23
N THR A 185 -3.49 -1.70 2.91
CA THR A 185 -2.72 -0.73 3.70
C THR A 185 -3.28 -0.57 5.12
N GLU A 186 -4.60 -0.58 5.27
CA GLU A 186 -5.28 -0.61 6.57
C GLU A 186 -4.86 -1.82 7.41
N LEU A 187 -5.04 -3.03 6.87
CA LEU A 187 -4.71 -4.28 7.56
C LEU A 187 -3.20 -4.39 7.83
N PHE A 188 -2.37 -3.99 6.87
CA PHE A 188 -0.93 -3.96 7.03
C PHE A 188 -0.49 -3.01 8.14
N LYS A 189 -1.16 -1.86 8.35
CA LYS A 189 -0.90 -1.01 9.52
C LYS A 189 -1.36 -1.70 10.82
N ALA A 190 -2.56 -2.28 10.85
CA ALA A 190 -3.13 -2.93 12.04
C ALA A 190 -2.27 -4.09 12.56
N GLU A 191 -1.71 -4.89 11.64
CA GLU A 191 -0.82 -6.01 11.93
C GLU A 191 0.57 -5.58 12.44
N PHE A 192 0.93 -4.29 12.40
CA PHE A 192 2.29 -3.84 12.69
C PHE A 192 2.78 -4.31 14.07
N CYS A 193 1.93 -4.20 15.10
CA CYS A 193 2.32 -4.59 16.44
C CYS A 193 2.55 -6.10 16.56
N ASP A 194 1.77 -6.92 15.85
CA ASP A 194 1.92 -8.37 15.81
C ASP A 194 3.17 -8.78 15.02
N ARG A 195 3.39 -8.19 13.84
CA ARG A 195 4.60 -8.43 13.02
C ARG A 195 5.90 -8.10 13.77
N ASN A 196 5.87 -7.11 14.67
CA ASN A 196 7.02 -6.73 15.49
C ASN A 196 7.00 -7.38 16.90
N MET A 197 6.09 -8.33 17.15
CA MET A 197 5.95 -9.06 18.42
C MET A 197 5.84 -8.13 19.64
N LEU A 198 5.12 -7.02 19.52
CA LEU A 198 4.90 -6.09 20.63
C LEU A 198 3.84 -6.64 21.58
N SER A 199 4.22 -6.80 22.85
CA SER A 199 3.28 -7.24 23.90
C SER A 199 2.22 -6.18 24.19
N GLY A 200 1.11 -6.55 24.83
CA GLY A 200 0.07 -5.60 25.22
C GLY A 200 0.60 -4.40 26.01
N LYS A 201 1.53 -4.64 26.96
CA LYS A 201 2.20 -3.57 27.74
C LYS A 201 3.09 -2.68 26.88
N GLN A 202 3.70 -3.21 25.82
CA GLN A 202 4.49 -2.42 24.87
C GLN A 202 3.58 -1.56 23.98
N ARG A 203 2.42 -2.07 23.55
CA ARG A 203 1.41 -1.30 22.80
C ARG A 203 0.80 -0.18 23.63
N GLU A 204 0.50 -0.44 24.90
CA GLU A 204 0.03 0.57 25.86
C GLU A 204 1.07 1.69 26.02
N LEU A 205 2.34 1.34 26.26
CA LEU A 205 3.43 2.31 26.33
C LEU A 205 3.58 3.11 25.02
N LEU A 206 3.52 2.44 23.87
CA LEU A 206 3.61 3.08 22.55
C LEU A 206 2.47 4.09 22.33
N THR A 207 1.26 3.77 22.80
CA THR A 207 0.09 4.66 22.73
C THR A 207 0.31 5.92 23.59
N LEU A 208 0.77 5.77 24.83
CA LEU A 208 1.07 6.91 25.71
C LEU A 208 2.19 7.81 25.15
N LEU A 209 3.18 7.21 24.47
CA LEU A 209 4.22 7.96 23.77
C LEU A 209 3.65 8.74 22.57
N GLY A 210 2.77 8.12 21.78
CA GLY A 210 2.08 8.76 20.66
C GLY A 210 1.18 9.93 21.10
N GLN A 211 0.61 9.86 22.31
CA GLN A 211 -0.15 10.95 22.93
C GLN A 211 0.74 12.10 23.45
N GLY A 212 2.07 11.96 23.38
CA GLY A 212 3.01 13.00 23.79
C GLY A 212 3.29 13.05 25.29
N LEU A 213 2.87 12.06 26.08
CA LEU A 213 3.18 12.03 27.51
C LEU A 213 4.69 11.94 27.74
N GLN A 214 5.18 12.58 28.81
CA GLN A 214 6.56 12.49 29.26
C GLN A 214 6.81 11.21 30.07
N ASP A 215 8.07 10.75 30.12
CA ASP A 215 8.46 9.53 30.86
C ASP A 215 7.95 9.49 32.31
N LYS A 216 7.96 10.63 33.03
CA LYS A 216 7.44 10.71 34.41
C LYS A 216 5.92 10.52 34.47
N GLN A 217 5.19 11.09 33.51
CA GLN A 217 3.73 10.94 33.41
C GLN A 217 3.37 9.49 33.06
N ILE A 218 4.12 8.87 32.14
CA ILE A 218 3.98 7.46 31.78
C ILE A 218 4.28 6.56 32.98
N ALA A 219 5.36 6.82 33.72
CA ALA A 219 5.73 6.07 34.92
C ALA A 219 4.61 6.09 35.96
N HIS A 220 4.05 7.26 36.22
CA HIS A 220 2.89 7.43 37.09
C HIS A 220 1.66 6.68 36.57
N ALA A 221 1.32 6.83 35.28
CA ALA A 221 0.17 6.18 34.66
C ALA A 221 0.25 4.65 34.70
N LEU A 222 1.45 4.08 34.51
CA LEU A 222 1.68 2.64 34.49
C LEU A 222 2.03 2.05 35.86
N GLY A 223 2.18 2.86 36.91
CA GLY A 223 2.58 2.42 38.24
C GLY A 223 3.99 1.78 38.28
N VAL A 224 4.93 2.26 37.46
CA VAL A 224 6.31 1.75 37.38
C VAL A 224 7.33 2.86 37.59
N SER A 225 8.60 2.50 37.77
CA SER A 225 9.66 3.51 37.88
C SER A 225 9.97 4.16 36.53
N PHE A 226 10.52 5.38 36.59
CA PHE A 226 11.02 6.10 35.42
C PHE A 226 12.10 5.31 34.65
N SER A 227 12.98 4.59 35.34
CA SER A 227 13.99 3.74 34.71
C SER A 227 13.36 2.56 33.96
N THR A 228 12.30 1.96 34.49
CA THR A 228 11.54 0.91 33.81
C THR A 228 10.89 1.42 32.52
N VAL A 229 10.34 2.64 32.50
CA VAL A 229 9.79 3.24 31.27
C VAL A 229 10.87 3.34 30.20
N ARG A 230 12.03 3.93 30.52
CA ARG A 230 13.14 4.07 29.56
C ARG A 230 13.64 2.72 29.02
N GLN A 231 13.75 1.72 29.88
CA GLN A 231 14.11 0.37 29.48
C GLN A 231 13.10 -0.21 28.49
N ARG A 232 11.79 -0.06 28.76
CA ARG A 232 10.73 -0.55 27.86
C ARG A 232 10.73 0.20 26.52
N ILE A 233 11.00 1.51 26.51
CA ILE A 233 11.16 2.29 25.27
C ILE A 233 12.31 1.73 24.43
N SER A 234 13.45 1.46 25.03
CA SER A 234 14.61 0.88 24.32
C SER A 234 14.28 -0.49 23.71
N LEU A 235 13.49 -1.32 24.40
CA LEU A 235 13.02 -2.60 23.86
C LEU A 235 12.04 -2.42 22.70
N ILE A 236 11.17 -1.41 22.74
CA ILE A 236 10.29 -1.08 21.59
C ILE A 236 11.16 -0.64 20.42
N GLN A 237 12.08 0.30 20.63
CA GLN A 237 13.00 0.80 19.60
C GLN A 237 13.77 -0.32 18.91
N LYS A 238 14.30 -1.28 19.68
CA LYS A 238 14.98 -2.45 19.12
C LYS A 238 14.05 -3.32 18.26
N LYS A 239 12.79 -3.48 18.66
CA LYS A 239 11.82 -4.31 17.91
C LYS A 239 11.30 -3.60 16.66
N THR A 240 11.18 -2.27 16.68
CA THR A 240 10.56 -1.49 15.60
C THR A 240 11.58 -0.81 14.69
N GLY A 241 12.88 -0.88 15.00
CA GLY A 241 13.95 -0.24 14.24
C GLY A 241 14.03 1.30 14.40
N THR A 242 13.21 1.89 15.27
CA THR A 242 13.25 3.34 15.54
C THR A 242 14.44 3.70 16.42
N THR A 243 15.05 4.86 16.20
CA THR A 243 16.30 5.28 16.84
C THR A 243 16.10 6.20 18.03
N ASN A 244 14.98 6.91 18.10
CA ASN A 244 14.73 7.92 19.12
C ASN A 244 13.25 7.99 19.53
N ARG A 245 12.94 8.77 20.57
CA ARG A 245 11.57 8.90 21.11
C ARG A 245 10.60 9.49 20.08
N ALA A 246 11.05 10.49 19.34
CA ALA A 246 10.19 11.19 18.38
C ALA A 246 9.76 10.24 17.26
N GLU A 247 10.67 9.39 16.78
CA GLU A 247 10.34 8.33 15.82
C GLU A 247 9.36 7.30 16.39
N VAL A 248 9.50 6.91 17.67
CA VAL A 248 8.54 6.00 18.33
C VAL A 248 7.15 6.64 18.41
N ALA A 249 7.05 7.92 18.76
CA ALA A 249 5.79 8.64 18.79
C ALA A 249 5.16 8.79 17.40
N ALA A 250 5.96 9.16 16.39
CA ALA A 250 5.51 9.26 14.99
C ALA A 250 5.05 7.91 14.45
N LEU A 251 5.71 6.82 14.83
CA LEU A 251 5.30 5.46 14.50
C LEU A 251 3.94 5.11 15.09
N ALA A 252 3.70 5.43 16.37
CA ALA A 252 2.41 5.18 17.02
C ALA A 252 1.24 5.86 16.27
N MET A 253 1.46 7.09 15.80
CA MET A 253 0.50 7.80 14.94
C MET A 253 0.33 7.10 13.60
N ARG A 254 1.44 6.76 12.92
CA ARG A 254 1.42 6.17 11.57
C ARG A 254 0.67 4.85 11.49
N ILE A 255 0.70 4.06 12.55
CA ILE A 255 0.00 2.76 12.63
C ILE A 255 -1.40 2.87 13.25
N GLY A 256 -1.87 4.08 13.56
CA GLY A 256 -3.23 4.34 14.03
C GLY A 256 -3.49 4.03 15.51
N LEU A 257 -2.45 3.93 16.36
CA LEU A 257 -2.66 3.75 17.81
C LEU A 257 -3.16 5.02 18.50
N VAL A 258 -2.93 6.18 17.90
CA VAL A 258 -3.43 7.47 18.37
C VAL A 258 -4.11 8.21 17.21
N PRO A 259 -5.04 9.13 17.49
CA PRO A 259 -5.72 9.90 16.44
C PRO A 259 -4.75 10.70 15.57
N ASP A 260 -5.09 10.85 14.29
CA ASP A 260 -4.37 11.76 13.40
C ASP A 260 -4.61 13.22 13.87
N PRO A 261 -3.57 14.01 14.19
CA PRO A 261 -3.73 15.40 14.63
C PRO A 261 -4.33 16.31 13.57
N LEU A 262 -4.35 15.90 12.29
CA LEU A 262 -5.08 16.59 11.23
C LEU A 262 -6.61 16.45 11.40
N ILE A 263 -7.05 15.38 12.07
CA ILE A 263 -8.45 15.09 12.37
C ILE A 263 -8.69 15.40 13.86
N LYS A 264 -8.92 16.67 14.18
CA LYS A 264 -9.21 17.09 15.56
C LYS A 264 -10.55 16.54 16.03
N ASN A 265 -10.59 15.91 17.21
CA ASN A 265 -11.84 15.59 17.90
C ASN A 265 -12.63 16.88 18.14
N HIS A 266 -13.83 16.94 17.58
CA HIS A 266 -14.71 18.11 17.53
C HIS A 266 -15.37 18.46 18.87
N GLU A 267 -14.65 18.45 19.99
CA GLU A 267 -15.25 18.89 21.26
C GLU A 267 -15.46 20.41 21.29
N THR A 268 -14.59 21.23 20.66
CA THR A 268 -14.72 22.71 20.75
C THR A 268 -14.52 23.50 19.44
N ASP A 269 -14.03 22.92 18.34
CA ASP A 269 -13.84 23.65 17.08
C ASP A 269 -14.11 22.75 15.84
N LEU A 270 -15.23 22.98 15.13
CA LEU A 270 -15.50 22.36 13.82
C LEU A 270 -15.01 23.35 12.77
N THR A 271 -13.80 23.15 12.25
CA THR A 271 -13.38 23.78 10.99
C THR A 271 -13.50 22.73 9.90
N VAL A 272 -14.64 22.71 9.21
CA VAL A 272 -14.83 21.87 8.03
C VAL A 272 -14.50 22.69 6.79
N PHE A 273 -13.68 22.14 5.91
CA PHE A 273 -13.46 22.72 4.59
C PHE A 273 -14.65 22.35 3.69
N LEU A 274 -15.57 23.29 3.53
CA LEU A 274 -16.70 23.17 2.62
C LEU A 274 -16.35 23.77 1.26
N SER A 275 -16.53 23.01 0.19
CA SER A 275 -16.49 23.53 -1.17
C SER A 275 -17.65 22.93 -1.94
N THR A 276 -18.47 23.78 -2.52
CA THR A 276 -19.53 23.38 -3.45
C THR A 276 -18.99 23.48 -4.88
N GLY A 277 -19.47 22.61 -5.77
CA GLY A 277 -19.03 22.57 -7.18
C GLY A 277 -19.37 23.82 -7.99
N ASP A 278 -20.06 24.80 -7.38
CA ASP A 278 -20.35 26.13 -7.93
C ASP A 278 -19.19 27.14 -7.74
N GLY A 279 -18.03 26.68 -7.24
CA GLY A 279 -16.82 27.49 -7.09
C GLY A 279 -16.82 28.40 -5.87
N LYS A 280 -17.84 28.31 -4.99
CA LYS A 280 -17.87 29.05 -3.73
C LYS A 280 -17.15 28.27 -2.64
N LYS A 281 -16.23 28.94 -1.96
CA LYS A 281 -15.63 28.44 -0.72
C LYS A 281 -16.69 28.57 0.39
N GLY A 282 -17.25 27.45 0.80
CA GLY A 282 -18.05 27.39 2.03
C GLY A 282 -17.11 27.53 3.23
N LYS A 283 -17.46 28.39 4.18
CA LYS A 283 -16.80 28.42 5.48
C LYS A 283 -17.82 27.92 6.49
N GLU A 284 -17.65 26.71 7.01
CA GLU A 284 -18.40 26.30 8.19
C GLU A 284 -17.73 26.99 9.39
N THR A 285 -18.39 28.01 9.93
CA THR A 285 -18.01 28.64 11.20
C THR A 285 -18.91 28.08 12.29
N ARG A 286 -18.34 27.60 13.40
CA ARG A 286 -19.12 27.36 14.62
C ARG A 286 -19.69 28.68 15.16
N GLY A 287 -20.93 28.61 15.63
CA GLY A 287 -21.46 29.53 16.65
C GLY A 287 -20.99 29.11 18.04
#